data_AF-A0A0G0F6G7-F1
#
_entry.id   AF-A0A0G0F6G7-F1
#
_cell.length_a   1.000
_cell.length_b   1.000
_cell.length_c   1.000
_cell.angle_alpha   90.00
_cell.angle_beta   90.00
_cell.angle_gamma   90.00
#
_symmetry.space_group_name_H-M   'P 1'
#
loop_
_entity.id
_entity.type
_entity.pdbx_description
1 polymer ?
#
loop_
_entity_poly.entity_id
_entity_poly.type
_entity_poly.pdbx_seq_one_letter_code
_entity_poly.pdbx_strand_id
1 'polypeptide(L)'
;MKQGLLAEKSRTNIFASWVIKMRLPAVFLMCLFSPIIGNYVQAATESIAIVRPDCANKSIAEANCYTSLVAWEMAEQKDLVAADEISVAQIEGNWVSADTGAVFVSGWTTDATRYIKIHTVGEARHSGIWSNSKYRLETSSTVFYVNEENVRIDGLQIHQTDATNNSRYGIRLAPASQSNYYLSNNIIRGNSATTGFFSHAIVTTSGYAGSFIYLWNNIIYNFTSNGTGAGINLGSNHTAYIYNNTINNCFQGIYHVSNVYAKNNIVQNTAGDSYSGLIDFAATSNYNISDDATSTSGANDKINQTVSFSSTVSGSENLHLQASDVSARGAGTNLGSDANLSFSTDIDGETRSGAWDIGADESNTSSLRSDVDGNLTSNTTDALLTLRNSIGLNMSATAWQASATTGDVNCNGSSNSTDALLILRYSIGLSMSGTSWCES
;
A
#
# COMPACT_ATOMS: atom_id res chain seq x y z
N MET A 1 -88.62 -29.86 -8.85
CA MET A 1 -89.12 -30.71 -7.74
C MET A 1 -88.50 -30.18 -6.46
N LYS A 2 -89.36 -29.68 -5.54
CA LYS A 2 -89.19 -29.34 -4.09
C LYS A 2 -87.78 -28.96 -3.57
N GLN A 3 -87.56 -27.71 -3.12
CA GLN A 3 -87.82 -27.21 -1.75
C GLN A 3 -87.05 -27.99 -0.67
N GLY A 4 -86.28 -27.41 0.25
CA GLY A 4 -86.06 -26.00 0.57
C GLY A 4 -85.25 -25.84 1.88
N LEU A 5 -85.01 -24.56 2.23
CA LEU A 5 -84.77 -23.92 3.54
C LEU A 5 -83.77 -24.59 4.51
N LEU A 6 -82.81 -23.87 5.09
CA LEU A 6 -82.93 -22.69 5.97
C LEU A 6 -81.61 -21.88 5.85
N ALA A 7 -81.56 -20.55 5.62
CA ALA A 7 -81.91 -19.42 6.52
C ALA A 7 -81.16 -19.50 7.87
N GLU A 8 -80.48 -18.48 8.41
CA GLU A 8 -80.52 -17.03 8.19
C GLU A 8 -79.38 -16.33 8.97
N LYS A 9 -78.80 -15.26 8.38
CA LYS A 9 -78.55 -13.91 8.95
C LYS A 9 -77.68 -13.74 10.22
N SER A 10 -76.94 -12.65 10.42
CA SER A 10 -76.94 -11.30 9.83
C SER A 10 -75.83 -10.47 10.49
N ARG A 11 -75.24 -9.50 9.76
CA ARG A 11 -75.30 -8.04 10.05
C ARG A 11 -74.39 -7.31 9.03
N THR A 12 -74.93 -6.61 8.02
CA THR A 12 -75.31 -5.15 7.98
C THR A 12 -74.18 -4.22 8.44
N ASN A 13 -73.79 -3.12 7.78
CA ASN A 13 -74.52 -2.20 6.92
C ASN A 13 -73.56 -1.32 6.09
N ILE A 14 -74.08 -0.82 4.97
CA ILE A 14 -73.57 0.29 4.16
C ILE A 14 -74.14 1.61 4.71
N PHE A 15 -73.39 2.72 4.59
CA PHE A 15 -73.81 4.07 4.14
C PHE A 15 -73.22 5.26 4.91
N ALA A 16 -72.88 6.26 4.10
CA ALA A 16 -72.23 7.55 4.35
C ALA A 16 -72.84 8.43 5.46
N SER A 17 -72.04 9.34 6.02
CA SER A 17 -72.46 10.74 6.26
C SER A 17 -71.32 11.65 6.76
N TRP A 18 -71.18 12.79 6.08
CA TRP A 18 -70.96 14.17 6.55
C TRP A 18 -69.90 14.54 7.62
N VAL A 19 -69.14 15.58 7.23
CA VAL A 19 -68.23 16.43 7.99
C VAL A 19 -68.97 17.31 9.00
N ILE A 20 -68.61 17.26 10.29
CA ILE A 20 -68.76 18.37 11.26
C ILE A 20 -67.57 18.38 12.25
N LYS A 21 -67.04 19.59 12.48
CA LYS A 21 -65.93 20.02 13.35
C LYS A 21 -66.05 19.56 14.82
N MET A 22 -64.92 19.20 15.44
CA MET A 22 -64.71 19.46 16.88
C MET A 22 -63.21 19.60 17.21
N ARG A 23 -62.90 20.65 18.00
CA ARG A 23 -61.58 21.10 18.44
C ARG A 23 -61.06 20.26 19.60
N LEU A 24 -59.75 19.96 19.65
CA LEU A 24 -58.98 19.70 20.88
C LEU A 24 -57.50 20.13 20.70
N PRO A 25 -56.78 20.43 21.79
CA PRO A 25 -56.01 21.66 21.94
C PRO A 25 -54.55 21.58 21.49
N ALA A 26 -53.99 22.75 21.19
CA ALA A 26 -52.57 22.97 20.99
C ALA A 26 -51.79 22.62 22.27
N VAL A 27 -51.12 21.47 22.25
CA VAL A 27 -50.01 21.19 23.17
C VAL A 27 -48.77 21.75 22.49
N PHE A 28 -48.33 22.90 22.97
CA PHE A 28 -47.07 23.53 22.60
C PHE A 28 -45.94 22.71 23.24
N LEU A 29 -45.54 21.62 22.58
CA LEU A 29 -44.31 20.91 22.94
C LEU A 29 -43.15 21.73 22.36
N MET A 30 -42.70 22.71 23.14
CA MET A 30 -41.44 23.39 22.93
C MET A 30 -40.34 22.35 23.21
N CYS A 31 -40.01 21.53 22.20
CA CYS A 31 -38.78 20.77 22.21
C CYS A 31 -37.65 21.80 22.25
N LEU A 32 -37.13 22.04 23.45
CA LEU A 32 -35.80 22.57 23.64
C LEU A 32 -34.86 21.59 22.93
N PHE A 33 -34.60 21.84 21.66
CA PHE A 33 -33.37 21.39 21.02
C PHE A 33 -32.25 22.08 21.77
N SER A 34 -31.85 21.49 22.88
CA SER A 34 -30.50 21.69 23.38
C SER A 34 -29.61 21.26 22.21
N PRO A 35 -28.78 22.13 21.63
CA PRO A 35 -27.73 21.64 20.77
C PRO A 35 -26.88 20.79 21.70
N ILE A 36 -26.96 19.47 21.56
CA ILE A 36 -25.84 18.63 21.91
C ILE A 36 -24.77 19.10 20.92
N ILE A 37 -24.03 20.13 21.32
CA ILE A 37 -22.71 20.41 20.78
C ILE A 37 -21.89 19.21 21.28
N GLY A 38 -22.08 18.08 20.61
CA GLY A 38 -20.99 17.13 20.50
C GLY A 38 -19.86 17.97 19.94
N ASN A 39 -18.71 17.94 20.60
CA ASN A 39 -17.48 18.44 20.03
C ASN A 39 -17.24 17.63 18.75
N TYR A 40 -17.89 18.01 17.66
CA TYR A 40 -17.39 17.75 16.32
C TYR A 40 -16.12 18.58 16.27
N VAL A 41 -15.02 17.95 16.67
CA VAL A 41 -13.71 18.40 16.23
C VAL A 41 -13.79 18.26 14.72
N GLN A 42 -14.10 19.37 14.05
CA GLN A 42 -14.03 19.45 12.61
C GLN A 42 -12.59 19.03 12.26
N ALA A 43 -12.43 18.05 11.39
CA ALA A 43 -11.10 17.66 10.95
C ALA A 43 -10.41 18.91 10.38
N ALA A 44 -9.13 19.08 10.72
CA ALA A 44 -8.33 20.19 10.21
C ALA A 44 -8.49 20.28 8.69
N THR A 45 -8.62 21.49 8.16
CA THR A 45 -8.89 21.69 6.74
C THR A 45 -7.65 21.35 5.92
N GLU A 46 -7.77 20.59 4.83
CA GLU A 46 -6.65 20.34 3.93
C GLU A 46 -6.37 21.58 3.07
N SER A 47 -5.21 22.20 3.27
CA SER A 47 -4.64 23.23 2.41
C SER A 47 -3.80 22.55 1.32
N ILE A 48 -4.43 22.31 0.16
CA ILE A 48 -3.80 21.62 -0.96
C ILE A 48 -3.07 22.60 -1.87
N ALA A 49 -1.78 22.35 -2.09
CA ALA A 49 -0.97 22.96 -3.14
C ALA A 49 -0.57 21.90 -4.17
N ILE A 50 -0.54 22.31 -5.43
CA ILE A 50 -0.21 21.45 -6.56
C ILE A 50 1.27 21.60 -6.91
N VAL A 51 1.98 20.49 -7.06
CA VAL A 51 3.34 20.46 -7.60
C VAL A 51 3.32 19.79 -8.97
N ARG A 52 3.64 20.52 -10.04
CA ARG A 52 3.61 20.01 -11.42
C ARG A 52 4.49 20.83 -12.36
N PRO A 53 4.98 20.28 -13.50
CA PRO A 53 5.89 21.00 -14.38
C PRO A 53 5.27 22.24 -15.04
N ASP A 54 3.97 22.19 -15.31
CA ASP A 54 3.22 23.28 -15.94
C ASP A 54 1.95 23.59 -15.14
N CYS A 55 2.00 24.68 -14.37
CA CYS A 55 0.90 25.12 -13.52
C CYS A 55 -0.37 25.57 -14.23
N ALA A 56 -0.32 25.82 -15.55
CA ALA A 56 -1.52 26.15 -16.32
C ALA A 56 -2.55 25.01 -16.33
N ASN A 57 -2.09 23.78 -16.10
CA ASN A 57 -2.88 22.57 -16.24
C ASN A 57 -3.29 21.95 -14.88
N LYS A 58 -3.09 22.64 -13.76
CA LYS A 58 -3.37 22.15 -12.39
C LYS A 58 -4.80 21.60 -12.24
N SER A 59 -4.94 20.48 -11.51
CA SER A 59 -6.22 19.80 -11.32
C SER A 59 -7.20 20.57 -10.44
N ILE A 60 -6.69 21.40 -9.54
CA ILE A 60 -7.48 22.25 -8.63
C ILE A 60 -7.25 23.72 -9.02
N ALA A 61 -8.30 24.39 -9.51
CA ALA A 61 -8.21 25.73 -10.09
C ALA A 61 -7.79 26.80 -9.06
N GLU A 62 -8.20 26.64 -7.80
CA GLU A 62 -7.95 27.59 -6.72
C GLU A 62 -6.65 27.30 -5.96
N ALA A 63 -6.10 26.10 -6.08
CA ALA A 63 -4.88 25.72 -5.36
C ALA A 63 -3.67 26.53 -5.82
N ASN A 64 -2.77 26.87 -4.88
CA ASN A 64 -1.44 27.33 -5.24
C ASN A 64 -0.73 26.26 -6.08
N CYS A 65 0.16 26.69 -6.97
CA CYS A 65 0.88 25.77 -7.83
C CYS A 65 2.36 26.12 -7.94
N TYR A 66 3.19 25.09 -7.86
CA TYR A 66 4.64 25.16 -7.86
C TYR A 66 5.24 24.18 -8.86
N THR A 67 6.35 24.55 -9.49
CA THR A 67 7.02 23.71 -10.49
C THR A 67 8.06 22.75 -9.92
N SER A 68 8.31 22.81 -8.61
CA SER A 68 9.17 21.88 -7.88
C SER A 68 8.72 21.78 -6.42
N LEU A 69 9.09 20.70 -5.76
CA LEU A 69 8.74 20.46 -4.37
C LEU A 69 9.47 21.43 -3.43
N VAL A 70 10.71 21.81 -3.76
CA VAL A 70 11.45 22.85 -2.99
C VAL A 70 10.79 24.23 -3.11
N ALA A 71 10.18 24.57 -4.25
CA ALA A 71 9.47 25.84 -4.40
C ALA A 71 8.19 25.88 -3.57
N TRP A 72 7.47 24.75 -3.47
CA TRP A 72 6.34 24.60 -2.55
C TRP A 72 6.78 24.75 -1.10
N GLU A 73 7.83 24.02 -0.70
CA GLU A 73 8.33 23.99 0.67
C GLU A 73 8.66 25.41 1.15
N MET A 74 9.40 26.19 0.36
CA MET A 74 9.81 27.55 0.71
C MET A 74 8.66 28.57 0.76
N ALA A 75 7.52 28.29 0.12
CA ALA A 75 6.45 29.26 -0.07
C ALA A 75 5.25 29.05 0.88
N GLU A 76 5.03 27.81 1.33
CA GLU A 76 3.83 27.43 2.08
C GLU A 76 4.05 27.34 3.60
N GLN A 77 5.30 27.44 4.07
CA GLN A 77 5.68 27.38 5.50
C GLN A 77 4.79 28.26 6.38
N LYS A 78 4.19 27.64 7.41
CA LYS A 78 3.35 28.33 8.39
C LYS A 78 3.12 27.47 9.65
N ASP A 79 2.49 28.09 10.65
CA ASP A 79 1.96 27.39 11.82
C ASP A 79 0.62 26.73 11.48
N LEU A 80 0.65 25.41 11.24
CA LEU A 80 -0.53 24.62 10.89
C LEU A 80 -1.46 24.41 12.09
N VAL A 81 -0.93 24.50 13.31
CA VAL A 81 -1.72 24.38 14.54
C VAL A 81 -2.57 25.63 14.74
N ALA A 82 -1.99 26.81 14.55
CA ALA A 82 -2.71 28.07 14.63
C ALA A 82 -3.73 28.24 13.48
N ALA A 83 -3.41 27.72 12.29
CA ALA A 83 -4.31 27.74 11.13
C ALA A 83 -5.42 26.67 11.20
N ASP A 84 -5.26 25.63 12.03
CA ASP A 84 -6.09 24.41 12.05
C ASP A 84 -6.21 23.75 10.66
N GLU A 85 -5.04 23.59 10.02
CA GLU A 85 -4.92 23.05 8.66
C GLU A 85 -3.96 21.87 8.58
N ILE A 86 -4.12 21.03 7.55
CA ILE A 86 -3.11 20.07 7.08
C ILE A 86 -2.53 20.65 5.79
N SER A 87 -1.20 20.70 5.67
CA SER A 87 -0.55 21.14 4.43
C SER A 87 -0.33 19.95 3.51
N VAL A 88 -0.87 20.02 2.29
CA VAL A 88 -0.77 18.93 1.30
C VAL A 88 -0.01 19.40 0.07
N ALA A 89 1.14 18.79 -0.21
CA ALA A 89 1.79 18.85 -1.51
C ALA A 89 1.30 17.69 -2.38
N GLN A 90 0.33 17.96 -3.25
CA GLN A 90 -0.16 16.99 -4.22
C GLN A 90 0.65 17.12 -5.51
N ILE A 91 1.51 16.13 -5.78
CA ILE A 91 2.38 16.09 -6.94
C ILE A 91 1.67 15.36 -8.08
N GLU A 92 1.50 16.02 -9.23
CA GLU A 92 0.70 15.50 -10.34
C GLU A 92 1.30 15.84 -11.72
N GLY A 93 0.65 15.35 -12.77
CA GLY A 93 1.01 15.63 -14.16
C GLY A 93 2.13 14.73 -14.70
N ASN A 94 2.46 14.95 -15.97
CA ASN A 94 3.49 14.21 -16.68
C ASN A 94 4.86 14.83 -16.44
N TRP A 95 5.84 14.02 -16.02
CA TRP A 95 7.20 14.50 -15.70
C TRP A 95 8.21 13.89 -16.66
N VAL A 96 8.82 14.74 -17.49
CA VAL A 96 9.91 14.34 -18.41
C VAL A 96 11.30 14.56 -17.82
N SER A 97 11.42 15.53 -16.91
CA SER A 97 12.65 15.88 -16.20
C SER A 97 12.51 15.61 -14.72
N ALA A 98 13.62 15.27 -14.06
CA ALA A 98 13.67 15.15 -12.61
C ALA A 98 13.49 16.51 -11.94
N ASP A 99 12.85 16.52 -10.78
CA ASP A 99 13.02 17.59 -9.80
C ASP A 99 14.38 17.40 -9.12
N THR A 100 15.23 18.42 -9.18
CA THR A 100 16.63 18.35 -8.72
C THR A 100 16.90 19.19 -7.49
N GLY A 101 15.86 19.82 -6.92
CA GLY A 101 15.97 20.59 -5.70
C GLY A 101 15.92 19.70 -4.47
N ALA A 102 17.01 19.60 -3.70
CA ALA A 102 16.96 18.92 -2.41
C ALA A 102 15.93 19.59 -1.49
N VAL A 103 15.08 18.79 -0.85
CA VAL A 103 13.94 19.29 -0.07
C VAL A 103 14.29 19.25 1.41
N PHE A 104 14.15 20.39 2.07
CA PHE A 104 14.37 20.55 3.51
C PHE A 104 13.05 20.95 4.16
N VAL A 105 12.26 19.98 4.61
CA VAL A 105 11.01 20.27 5.31
C VAL A 105 11.36 20.81 6.69
N SER A 106 11.24 22.14 6.84
CA SER A 106 11.63 22.90 8.02
C SER A 106 10.89 24.24 8.10
N GLY A 107 10.82 24.85 9.29
CA GLY A 107 10.16 26.15 9.48
C GLY A 107 8.64 26.07 9.66
N TRP A 108 8.10 24.89 9.95
CA TRP A 108 6.67 24.68 10.17
C TRP A 108 6.36 24.61 11.67
N THR A 109 5.07 24.63 12.01
CA THR A 109 4.61 24.19 13.34
C THR A 109 3.47 23.22 13.12
N THR A 110 3.66 21.98 13.58
CA THR A 110 2.76 20.86 13.30
C THR A 110 2.37 20.14 14.60
N ASP A 111 1.35 19.29 14.53
CA ASP A 111 1.03 18.30 15.55
C ASP A 111 0.51 16.99 14.90
N ALA A 112 0.13 16.01 15.72
CA ALA A 112 -0.35 14.70 15.23
C ALA A 112 -1.62 14.77 14.36
N THR A 113 -2.36 15.86 14.45
CA THR A 113 -3.65 16.13 13.78
C THR A 113 -3.57 17.24 12.72
N ARG A 114 -2.58 18.14 12.78
CA ARG A 114 -2.25 19.17 11.78
C ARG A 114 -0.84 18.95 11.27
N TYR A 115 -0.73 18.25 10.16
CA TYR A 115 0.52 17.66 9.68
C TYR A 115 0.84 18.07 8.24
N ILE A 116 2.02 17.67 7.77
CA ILE A 116 2.43 17.84 6.38
C ILE A 116 2.26 16.50 5.65
N LYS A 117 1.61 16.54 4.48
CA LYS A 117 1.46 15.38 3.58
C LYS A 117 2.04 15.71 2.21
N ILE A 118 2.93 14.86 1.74
CA ILE A 118 3.58 14.99 0.43
C ILE A 118 3.32 13.69 -0.31
N HIS A 119 2.63 13.75 -1.45
CA HIS A 119 2.29 12.54 -2.17
C HIS A 119 2.13 12.76 -3.67
N THR A 120 2.38 11.70 -4.44
CA THR A 120 2.13 11.69 -5.88
C THR A 120 0.74 11.14 -6.19
N VAL A 121 0.12 11.63 -7.26
CA VAL A 121 -1.17 11.15 -7.78
C VAL A 121 -1.16 11.07 -9.31
N GLY A 122 -2.07 10.26 -9.86
CA GLY A 122 -2.32 10.15 -11.30
C GLY A 122 -1.04 9.87 -12.09
N GLU A 123 -0.79 10.68 -13.13
CA GLU A 123 0.37 10.47 -14.01
C GLU A 123 1.73 10.61 -13.34
N ALA A 124 1.82 11.29 -12.20
CA ALA A 124 3.08 11.45 -11.47
C ALA A 124 3.43 10.21 -10.62
N ARG A 125 2.45 9.36 -10.31
CA ARG A 125 2.60 8.17 -9.46
C ARG A 125 3.25 7.01 -10.23
N HIS A 126 4.21 6.34 -9.61
CA HIS A 126 4.82 5.12 -10.14
C HIS A 126 3.96 3.88 -9.87
N SER A 127 4.21 2.81 -10.62
CA SER A 127 3.65 1.47 -10.45
C SER A 127 4.77 0.53 -10.00
N GLY A 128 5.35 0.79 -8.81
CA GLY A 128 6.37 -0.09 -8.20
C GLY A 128 7.69 -0.25 -8.95
N ILE A 129 7.82 0.39 -10.12
CA ILE A 129 8.96 0.33 -11.02
C ILE A 129 9.44 1.75 -11.26
N TRP A 130 10.75 1.96 -11.15
CA TRP A 130 11.35 3.25 -11.44
C TRP A 130 11.07 3.67 -12.89
N SER A 131 10.56 4.89 -13.08
CA SER A 131 10.19 5.42 -14.39
C SER A 131 10.55 6.88 -14.54
N ASN A 132 11.23 7.19 -15.65
CA ASN A 132 11.60 8.55 -16.03
C ASN A 132 10.43 9.37 -16.59
N SER A 133 9.22 8.79 -16.66
CA SER A 133 7.98 9.49 -17.04
C SER A 133 7.16 9.97 -15.84
N LYS A 134 7.56 9.56 -14.63
CA LYS A 134 6.89 9.83 -13.36
C LYS A 134 7.65 10.89 -12.57
N TYR A 135 7.03 11.45 -11.52
CA TYR A 135 7.72 12.39 -10.66
C TYR A 135 8.91 11.69 -10.02
N ARG A 136 10.06 12.35 -10.03
CA ARG A 136 11.29 11.86 -9.44
C ARG A 136 12.08 13.00 -8.86
N LEU A 137 12.52 12.81 -7.62
CA LEU A 137 13.37 13.74 -6.90
C LEU A 137 14.80 13.19 -6.89
N GLU A 138 15.70 13.84 -7.60
CA GLU A 138 17.05 13.33 -7.86
C GLU A 138 18.12 14.36 -7.50
N THR A 139 18.95 14.07 -6.50
CA THR A 139 20.00 15.00 -6.07
C THR A 139 21.28 14.30 -5.63
N SER A 140 22.39 15.03 -5.70
CA SER A 140 23.70 14.57 -5.21
C SER A 140 23.96 14.94 -3.74
N SER A 141 22.94 15.43 -3.03
CA SER A 141 23.00 15.70 -1.58
C SER A 141 22.18 14.65 -0.84
N THR A 142 21.91 14.87 0.44
CA THR A 142 20.70 14.30 1.04
C THR A 142 19.51 14.80 0.24
N VAL A 143 18.67 13.88 -0.25
CA VAL A 143 17.58 14.21 -1.18
C VAL A 143 16.41 14.85 -0.44
N PHE A 144 16.02 14.22 0.67
CA PHE A 144 14.95 14.67 1.53
C PHE A 144 15.43 14.78 2.98
N TYR A 145 15.41 15.99 3.54
CA TYR A 145 15.70 16.24 4.95
C TYR A 145 14.41 16.69 5.65
N VAL A 146 13.97 15.93 6.65
CA VAL A 146 12.75 16.22 7.40
C VAL A 146 13.13 16.60 8.83
N ASN A 147 13.06 17.90 9.15
CA ASN A 147 13.29 18.44 10.49
C ASN A 147 11.97 18.71 11.24
N GLU A 148 10.84 18.67 10.53
CA GLU A 148 9.52 18.90 11.13
C GLU A 148 8.91 17.65 11.73
N GLU A 149 8.02 17.84 12.70
CA GLU A 149 7.26 16.76 13.27
C GLU A 149 6.05 16.36 12.41
N ASN A 150 5.59 15.12 12.56
CA ASN A 150 4.34 14.65 11.98
C ASN A 150 4.30 14.81 10.45
N VAL A 151 5.22 14.17 9.72
CA VAL A 151 5.29 14.27 8.24
C VAL A 151 4.93 12.94 7.58
N ARG A 152 4.15 13.02 6.49
CA ARG A 152 3.72 11.88 5.68
C ARG A 152 4.25 12.01 4.25
N ILE A 153 4.91 10.97 3.75
CA ILE A 153 5.51 10.92 2.41
C ILE A 153 5.03 9.65 1.71
N ASP A 154 4.31 9.79 0.61
CA ASP A 154 3.66 8.66 -0.08
C ASP A 154 3.85 8.66 -1.60
N GLY A 155 4.37 7.56 -2.16
CA GLY A 155 4.41 7.37 -3.62
C GLY A 155 5.52 8.06 -4.39
N LEU A 156 6.58 8.51 -3.72
CA LEU A 156 7.65 9.25 -4.40
C LEU A 156 8.70 8.30 -4.96
N GLN A 157 9.29 8.71 -6.08
CA GLN A 157 10.56 8.17 -6.56
C GLN A 157 11.71 9.09 -6.11
N ILE A 158 12.65 8.57 -5.33
CA ILE A 158 13.73 9.32 -4.72
C ILE A 158 15.07 8.69 -5.14
N HIS A 159 15.96 9.49 -5.72
CA HIS A 159 17.29 9.05 -6.14
C HIS A 159 18.39 9.89 -5.50
N GLN A 160 19.17 9.23 -4.64
CA GLN A 160 20.41 9.78 -4.12
C GLN A 160 21.52 9.44 -5.12
N THR A 161 21.98 10.43 -5.88
CA THR A 161 22.85 10.20 -7.06
C THR A 161 24.34 10.21 -6.76
N ASP A 162 24.74 10.79 -5.63
CA ASP A 162 26.14 10.90 -5.20
C ASP A 162 26.73 9.52 -4.90
N ALA A 163 27.91 9.23 -5.47
CA ALA A 163 28.60 7.97 -5.30
C ALA A 163 29.85 8.06 -4.41
N THR A 164 30.27 9.25 -3.97
CA THR A 164 31.62 9.45 -3.43
C THR A 164 31.65 10.14 -2.08
N ASN A 165 30.70 11.02 -1.80
CA ASN A 165 30.62 11.72 -0.53
C ASN A 165 29.97 10.86 0.54
N ASN A 166 30.46 11.04 1.76
CA ASN A 166 29.90 10.41 2.93
C ASN A 166 28.56 11.05 3.31
N SER A 167 27.72 10.31 4.02
CA SER A 167 26.51 10.82 4.68
C SER A 167 25.56 11.47 3.67
N ARG A 168 25.25 10.72 2.61
CA ARG A 168 24.26 11.08 1.60
C ARG A 168 23.08 10.13 1.72
N TYR A 169 21.90 10.70 1.92
CA TYR A 169 20.71 9.93 2.26
C TYR A 169 19.60 10.14 1.25
N GLY A 170 18.78 9.11 1.02
CA GLY A 170 17.51 9.30 0.33
C GLY A 170 16.60 10.19 1.19
N ILE A 171 16.26 9.73 2.38
CA ILE A 171 15.46 10.44 3.37
C ILE A 171 16.18 10.43 4.71
N ARG A 172 16.34 11.61 5.31
CA ARG A 172 16.81 11.80 6.67
C ARG A 172 15.71 12.39 7.54
N LEU A 173 15.33 11.66 8.58
CA LEU A 173 14.37 12.09 9.61
C LEU A 173 15.15 12.58 10.84
N ALA A 174 14.96 13.84 11.20
CA ALA A 174 15.69 14.48 12.29
C ALA A 174 14.77 15.43 13.08
N PRO A 175 13.78 14.89 13.82
CA PRO A 175 12.81 15.72 14.54
C PRO A 175 13.49 16.57 15.61
N ALA A 176 12.92 17.75 15.88
CA ALA A 176 13.31 18.60 17.00
C ALA A 176 12.56 18.26 18.31
N SER A 177 11.45 17.52 18.23
CA SER A 177 10.66 17.08 19.38
C SER A 177 9.94 15.73 19.14
N GLN A 178 9.00 15.33 20.00
CA GLN A 178 8.24 14.08 19.82
C GLN A 178 7.45 14.11 18.50
N SER A 179 7.64 13.09 17.66
CA SER A 179 7.19 13.10 16.26
C SER A 179 6.77 11.73 15.75
N ASN A 180 5.81 11.72 14.82
CA ASN A 180 5.40 10.54 14.09
C ASN A 180 5.67 10.68 12.58
N TYR A 181 6.43 9.76 11.99
CA TYR A 181 6.72 9.78 10.55
C TYR A 181 6.04 8.63 9.82
N TYR A 182 5.48 8.91 8.64
CA TYR A 182 4.80 7.93 7.80
C TYR A 182 5.40 7.97 6.40
N LEU A 183 6.12 6.92 6.01
CA LEU A 183 6.73 6.81 4.70
C LEU A 183 6.18 5.55 4.03
N SER A 184 5.43 5.74 2.96
CA SER A 184 4.72 4.65 2.32
C SER A 184 4.83 4.64 0.82
N ASN A 185 4.83 3.43 0.27
CA ASN A 185 4.76 3.22 -1.16
C ASN A 185 5.82 3.99 -1.97
N ASN A 186 7.00 4.26 -1.41
CA ASN A 186 8.04 5.02 -2.10
C ASN A 186 9.03 4.08 -2.78
N ILE A 187 9.63 4.53 -3.89
CA ILE A 187 10.82 3.92 -4.47
C ILE A 187 12.03 4.78 -4.11
N ILE A 188 12.96 4.25 -3.32
CA ILE A 188 14.16 4.95 -2.87
C ILE A 188 15.38 4.21 -3.38
N ARG A 189 16.12 4.83 -4.29
CA ARG A 189 17.33 4.26 -4.88
C ARG A 189 18.57 5.08 -4.56
N GLY A 190 19.65 4.38 -4.30
CA GLY A 190 20.98 4.96 -4.23
C GLY A 190 21.74 4.76 -5.55
N ASN A 191 23.00 5.15 -5.52
CA ASN A 191 23.94 4.82 -6.57
C ASN A 191 24.50 3.40 -6.35
N SER A 192 24.44 2.54 -7.37
CA SER A 192 24.86 1.13 -7.25
C SER A 192 26.36 0.94 -6.99
N ALA A 193 27.17 1.99 -7.18
CA ALA A 193 28.63 1.96 -7.02
C ALA A 193 29.14 3.01 -5.99
N THR A 194 28.42 3.17 -4.87
CA THR A 194 28.79 4.14 -3.84
C THR A 194 30.06 3.73 -3.09
N THR A 195 31.06 4.61 -3.09
CA THR A 195 32.30 4.53 -2.31
C THR A 195 32.27 5.41 -1.05
N GLY A 196 31.38 6.41 -0.99
CA GLY A 196 31.15 7.22 0.21
C GLY A 196 30.58 6.39 1.36
N PHE A 197 30.89 6.73 2.61
CA PHE A 197 30.46 6.01 3.81
C PHE A 197 29.16 6.54 4.39
N PHE A 198 28.43 5.70 5.13
CA PHE A 198 27.19 6.04 5.85
C PHE A 198 26.13 6.62 4.92
N SER A 199 25.96 6.05 3.73
CA SER A 199 24.90 6.44 2.81
C SER A 199 23.74 5.46 2.94
N HIS A 200 22.61 5.95 3.45
CA HIS A 200 21.43 5.14 3.76
C HIS A 200 20.22 5.60 2.97
N ALA A 201 19.29 4.69 2.65
CA ALA A 201 18.05 5.08 1.98
C ALA A 201 17.16 5.90 2.91
N ILE A 202 16.85 5.33 4.08
CA ILE A 202 16.12 5.99 5.15
C ILE A 202 17.00 5.97 6.39
N VAL A 203 17.25 7.14 6.96
CA VAL A 203 18.00 7.27 8.22
C VAL A 203 17.25 8.13 9.22
N THR A 204 17.32 7.75 10.50
CA THR A 204 16.87 8.61 11.59
C THR A 204 18.03 9.00 12.51
N THR A 205 17.98 10.23 13.03
CA THR A 205 18.76 10.56 14.22
C THR A 205 18.11 9.93 15.46
N SER A 206 18.72 10.10 16.64
CA SER A 206 18.03 9.83 17.89
C SER A 206 16.71 10.60 17.94
N GLY A 207 15.63 9.90 18.27
CA GLY A 207 14.30 10.46 18.45
C GLY A 207 14.04 10.91 19.89
N TYR A 208 12.76 11.06 20.21
CA TYR A 208 12.25 11.41 21.52
C TYR A 208 11.31 10.31 22.02
N ALA A 209 11.28 10.09 23.33
CA ALA A 209 10.39 9.08 23.92
C ALA A 209 8.94 9.32 23.48
N GLY A 210 8.29 8.27 22.97
CA GLY A 210 6.93 8.34 22.41
C GLY A 210 6.84 8.75 20.94
N SER A 211 7.96 8.92 20.23
CA SER A 211 7.99 9.07 18.77
C SER A 211 7.78 7.73 18.05
N PHE A 212 7.07 7.77 16.93
CA PHE A 212 6.79 6.60 16.10
C PHE A 212 7.26 6.77 14.64
N ILE A 213 7.65 5.67 14.01
CA ILE A 213 8.02 5.64 12.59
C ILE A 213 7.26 4.50 11.92
N TYR A 214 6.55 4.80 10.84
CA TYR A 214 5.75 3.84 10.08
C TYR A 214 6.31 3.78 8.66
N LEU A 215 6.87 2.63 8.28
CA LEU A 215 7.48 2.40 6.98
C LEU A 215 6.77 1.21 6.33
N TRP A 216 6.01 1.42 5.26
CA TRP A 216 5.36 0.29 4.58
C TRP A 216 5.30 0.39 3.06
N ASN A 217 5.26 -0.77 2.40
CA ASN A 217 5.25 -0.88 0.95
C ASN A 217 6.39 -0.13 0.25
N ASN A 218 7.50 0.21 0.93
CA ASN A 218 8.58 0.91 0.24
C ASN A 218 9.48 -0.09 -0.50
N ILE A 219 9.94 0.29 -1.68
CA ILE A 219 10.97 -0.40 -2.44
C ILE A 219 12.27 0.38 -2.30
N ILE A 220 13.29 -0.27 -1.74
CA ILE A 220 14.58 0.36 -1.43
C ILE A 220 15.70 -0.43 -2.07
N TYR A 221 16.60 0.24 -2.81
CA TYR A 221 17.73 -0.47 -3.40
C TYR A 221 18.97 0.38 -3.70
N ASN A 222 20.09 -0.30 -3.94
CA ASN A 222 21.37 0.30 -4.35
C ASN A 222 22.01 1.25 -3.31
N PHE A 223 21.92 0.92 -2.02
CA PHE A 223 22.67 1.61 -0.95
C PHE A 223 23.87 0.79 -0.52
N THR A 224 24.84 0.66 -1.42
CA THR A 224 25.96 -0.29 -1.34
C THR A 224 27.23 0.26 -0.69
N SER A 225 27.15 1.40 0.02
CA SER A 225 28.35 2.05 0.57
C SER A 225 29.18 1.11 1.42
N ASN A 226 30.48 1.05 1.11
CA ASN A 226 31.42 0.07 1.62
C ASN A 226 31.42 0.03 3.17
N GLY A 227 30.92 -1.07 3.74
CA GLY A 227 30.98 -1.32 5.18
C GLY A 227 29.91 -0.63 6.03
N THR A 228 29.07 0.25 5.46
CA THR A 228 28.24 1.16 6.28
C THR A 228 26.90 1.55 5.65
N GLY A 229 26.61 1.19 4.40
CA GLY A 229 25.31 1.53 3.79
C GLY A 229 24.16 0.74 4.38
N ALA A 230 22.96 1.32 4.39
CA ALA A 230 21.77 0.56 4.81
C ALA A 230 20.56 0.95 3.97
N GLY A 231 19.67 0.00 3.73
CA GLY A 231 18.32 0.33 3.26
C GLY A 231 17.62 1.20 4.31
N ILE A 232 17.53 0.70 5.54
CA ILE A 232 16.92 1.41 6.67
C ILE A 232 17.91 1.42 7.84
N ASN A 233 18.27 2.61 8.33
CA ASN A 233 19.10 2.79 9.53
C ASN A 233 18.35 3.62 10.58
N LEU A 234 18.01 3.00 11.70
CA LEU A 234 17.25 3.65 12.76
C LEU A 234 18.08 3.96 14.01
N GLY A 235 18.10 5.23 14.40
CA GLY A 235 18.66 5.70 15.67
C GLY A 235 17.86 5.22 16.89
N SER A 236 18.16 5.76 18.07
CA SER A 236 17.49 5.37 19.33
C SER A 236 16.25 6.22 19.64
N ASN A 237 15.54 5.89 20.73
CA ASN A 237 14.43 6.68 21.31
C ASN A 237 13.23 6.91 20.38
N HIS A 238 12.81 5.89 19.64
CA HIS A 238 11.52 5.84 18.95
C HIS A 238 11.07 4.39 18.84
N THR A 239 9.82 4.16 18.41
CA THR A 239 9.34 2.83 18.02
C THR A 239 9.04 2.83 16.53
N ALA A 240 9.52 1.82 15.80
CA ALA A 240 9.29 1.71 14.36
C ALA A 240 8.46 0.47 14.01
N TYR A 241 7.49 0.66 13.11
CA TYR A 241 6.73 -0.39 12.46
C TYR A 241 7.13 -0.44 10.98
N ILE A 242 7.84 -1.49 10.60
CA ILE A 242 8.43 -1.66 9.27
C ILE A 242 7.74 -2.85 8.64
N TYR A 243 6.73 -2.62 7.80
CA TYR A 243 5.84 -3.66 7.26
C TYR A 243 5.86 -3.73 5.74
N ASN A 244 5.93 -4.93 5.15
CA ASN A 244 5.80 -5.10 3.70
C ASN A 244 6.74 -4.20 2.88
N ASN A 245 8.00 -4.03 3.29
CA ASN A 245 8.98 -3.33 2.45
C ASN A 245 9.83 -4.34 1.68
N THR A 246 10.33 -3.95 0.51
CA THR A 246 11.28 -4.74 -0.29
C THR A 246 12.61 -3.98 -0.36
N ILE A 247 13.67 -4.54 0.24
CA ILE A 247 15.01 -3.96 0.29
C ILE A 247 15.96 -4.87 -0.48
N ASN A 248 16.69 -4.32 -1.45
CA ASN A 248 17.56 -5.11 -2.32
C ASN A 248 18.88 -4.41 -2.63
N ASN A 249 20.00 -5.15 -2.65
CA ASN A 249 21.31 -4.61 -3.04
C ASN A 249 21.73 -3.41 -2.18
N CYS A 250 21.71 -3.58 -0.86
CA CYS A 250 22.22 -2.63 0.12
C CYS A 250 23.42 -3.24 0.84
N PHE A 251 24.25 -2.45 1.52
CA PHE A 251 25.28 -3.05 2.37
C PHE A 251 24.62 -3.77 3.56
N GLN A 252 23.81 -3.08 4.35
CA GLN A 252 22.88 -3.66 5.33
C GLN A 252 21.43 -3.51 4.87
N GLY A 253 20.55 -4.40 5.31
CA GLY A 253 19.12 -4.27 5.05
C GLY A 253 18.44 -3.30 6.01
N ILE A 254 18.01 -3.84 7.15
CA ILE A 254 17.45 -3.11 8.28
C ILE A 254 18.45 -3.16 9.43
N TYR A 255 18.98 -2.00 9.78
CA TYR A 255 19.83 -1.78 10.95
C TYR A 255 19.11 -0.87 11.96
N HIS A 256 19.10 -1.23 13.24
CA HIS A 256 18.42 -0.41 14.24
C HIS A 256 19.10 -0.36 15.63
N VAL A 257 18.80 0.73 16.34
CA VAL A 257 19.11 0.93 17.77
C VAL A 257 17.84 1.26 18.58
N SER A 258 16.69 1.35 17.91
CA SER A 258 15.36 1.57 18.49
C SER A 258 14.56 0.27 18.60
N ASN A 259 13.37 0.37 19.23
CA ASN A 259 12.42 -0.73 19.27
C ASN A 259 11.75 -0.89 17.90
N VAL A 260 11.99 -2.02 17.23
CA VAL A 260 11.52 -2.26 15.85
C VAL A 260 10.59 -3.47 15.81
N TYR A 261 9.41 -3.25 15.22
CA TYR A 261 8.46 -4.30 14.83
C TYR A 261 8.54 -4.47 13.32
N ALA A 262 9.18 -5.55 12.89
CA ALA A 262 9.34 -5.87 11.47
C ALA A 262 8.43 -7.04 11.08
N LYS A 263 7.56 -6.85 10.09
CA LYS A 263 6.70 -7.92 9.57
C LYS A 263 6.64 -7.89 8.04
N ASN A 264 6.55 -9.06 7.43
CA ASN A 264 6.38 -9.18 5.98
C ASN A 264 7.43 -8.43 5.14
N ASN A 265 8.64 -8.17 5.63
CA ASN A 265 9.65 -7.49 4.81
C ASN A 265 10.47 -8.49 4.00
N ILE A 266 10.86 -8.10 2.80
CA ILE A 266 11.90 -8.76 2.02
C ILE A 266 13.19 -7.96 2.15
N VAL A 267 14.28 -8.64 2.50
CA VAL A 267 15.63 -8.11 2.40
C VAL A 267 16.48 -9.10 1.60
N GLN A 268 17.09 -8.65 0.51
CA GLN A 268 17.86 -9.52 -0.38
C GLN A 268 19.16 -8.84 -0.84
N ASN A 269 20.14 -9.65 -1.22
CA ASN A 269 21.38 -9.23 -1.83
C ASN A 269 22.13 -8.20 -0.96
N THR A 270 22.18 -8.41 0.35
CA THR A 270 22.99 -7.57 1.23
C THR A 270 24.45 -8.01 1.25
N ALA A 271 25.38 -7.05 1.31
CA ALA A 271 26.80 -7.36 1.44
C ALA A 271 27.23 -7.63 2.90
N GLY A 272 26.48 -7.09 3.86
CA GLY A 272 26.47 -7.44 5.27
C GLY A 272 25.12 -8.04 5.67
N ASP A 273 24.69 -7.78 6.90
CA ASP A 273 23.48 -8.40 7.46
C ASP A 273 22.17 -7.81 6.92
N SER A 274 21.23 -8.70 6.59
CA SER A 274 19.86 -8.33 6.20
C SER A 274 19.08 -7.73 7.37
N TYR A 275 19.13 -8.38 8.53
CA TYR A 275 18.49 -7.93 9.76
C TYR A 275 19.53 -7.84 10.87
N SER A 276 19.79 -6.64 11.37
CA SER A 276 20.78 -6.42 12.44
C SER A 276 20.40 -5.23 13.34
N GLY A 277 21.01 -5.18 14.51
CA GLY A 277 20.80 -4.08 15.45
C GLY A 277 21.71 -4.18 16.66
N LEU A 278 21.69 -3.13 17.49
CA LEU A 278 22.37 -3.13 18.80
C LEU A 278 21.49 -3.70 19.92
N ILE A 279 20.22 -3.96 19.62
CA ILE A 279 19.24 -4.63 20.47
C ILE A 279 18.42 -5.59 19.61
N ASP A 280 17.69 -6.50 20.24
CA ASP A 280 16.81 -7.42 19.53
C ASP A 280 15.61 -6.70 18.90
N PHE A 281 15.12 -7.23 17.78
CA PHE A 281 13.81 -6.88 17.26
C PHE A 281 12.71 -7.20 18.29
N ALA A 282 11.60 -6.48 18.22
CA ALA A 282 10.47 -6.73 19.11
C ALA A 282 9.95 -8.16 18.91
N ALA A 283 9.56 -8.83 20.00
CA ALA A 283 9.17 -10.25 20.00
C ALA A 283 7.96 -10.64 19.11
N THR A 284 7.25 -9.65 18.55
CA THR A 284 6.14 -9.87 17.62
C THR A 284 6.52 -9.60 16.15
N SER A 285 7.80 -9.30 15.89
CA SER A 285 8.36 -9.30 14.54
C SER A 285 8.31 -10.72 13.98
N ASN A 286 7.83 -10.86 12.75
CA ASN A 286 7.56 -12.17 12.17
C ASN A 286 7.31 -12.11 10.66
N TYR A 287 7.40 -13.25 9.97
CA TYR A 287 7.12 -13.39 8.54
C TYR A 287 8.03 -12.52 7.65
N ASN A 288 9.27 -12.29 8.08
CA ASN A 288 10.26 -11.59 7.27
C ASN A 288 11.09 -12.59 6.45
N ILE A 289 11.70 -12.16 5.35
CA ILE A 289 12.54 -13.02 4.51
C ILE A 289 13.89 -12.39 4.18
N SER A 290 14.95 -13.19 4.33
CA SER A 290 16.34 -12.87 3.98
C SER A 290 16.99 -14.01 3.19
N ASP A 291 17.94 -13.65 2.32
CA ASP A 291 18.80 -14.59 1.60
C ASP A 291 20.07 -14.97 2.38
N ASP A 292 20.23 -14.43 3.60
CA ASP A 292 21.28 -14.76 4.55
C ASP A 292 20.73 -15.46 5.81
N ALA A 293 21.61 -15.72 6.78
CA ALA A 293 21.24 -16.40 8.03
C ALA A 293 20.65 -15.47 9.10
N THR A 294 20.49 -14.18 8.83
CA THR A 294 20.01 -13.18 9.80
C THR A 294 18.49 -13.15 9.85
N SER A 295 17.92 -12.85 11.01
CA SER A 295 16.48 -12.93 11.27
C SER A 295 16.06 -11.91 12.32
N THR A 296 14.77 -11.59 12.35
CA THR A 296 14.14 -10.84 13.44
C THR A 296 13.81 -11.71 14.65
N SER A 297 14.23 -12.99 14.63
CA SER A 297 13.86 -14.06 15.56
C SER A 297 12.36 -14.41 15.56
N GLY A 298 11.63 -13.99 14.52
CA GLY A 298 10.24 -14.33 14.32
C GLY A 298 10.08 -15.81 13.94
N ALA A 299 9.07 -16.48 14.51
CA ALA A 299 8.88 -17.92 14.34
C ALA A 299 8.63 -18.38 12.88
N ASN A 300 8.13 -17.49 12.04
CA ASN A 300 7.83 -17.70 10.62
C ASN A 300 8.76 -16.87 9.71
N ASP A 301 9.86 -16.33 10.24
CA ASP A 301 10.89 -15.74 9.39
C ASP A 301 11.50 -16.82 8.49
N LYS A 302 11.82 -16.44 7.26
CA LYS A 302 12.43 -17.27 6.23
C LYS A 302 13.86 -16.80 6.00
N ILE A 303 14.82 -17.50 6.59
CA ILE A 303 16.26 -17.20 6.40
C ILE A 303 16.89 -18.13 5.37
N ASN A 304 17.97 -17.68 4.74
CA ASN A 304 18.65 -18.35 3.64
C ASN A 304 17.68 -18.70 2.49
N GLN A 305 16.71 -17.82 2.24
CA GLN A 305 15.73 -17.96 1.18
C GLN A 305 15.88 -16.84 0.17
N THR A 306 16.05 -17.23 -1.08
CA THR A 306 16.07 -16.30 -2.21
C THR A 306 14.65 -16.00 -2.67
N VAL A 307 14.40 -14.74 -3.02
CA VAL A 307 13.19 -14.27 -3.68
C VAL A 307 13.45 -14.07 -5.17
N SER A 308 12.53 -14.52 -6.01
CA SER A 308 12.58 -14.33 -7.46
C SER A 308 11.84 -13.06 -7.87
N PHE A 309 12.58 -12.02 -8.24
CA PHE A 309 12.04 -10.77 -8.78
C PHE A 309 12.04 -10.73 -10.30
N SER A 310 11.16 -9.94 -10.90
CA SER A 310 11.07 -9.75 -12.35
C SER A 310 12.40 -9.30 -12.96
N SER A 311 13.13 -8.39 -12.30
CA SER A 311 14.50 -8.00 -12.68
C SER A 311 15.25 -7.39 -11.50
N THR A 312 16.45 -7.87 -11.23
CA THR A 312 17.41 -7.23 -10.30
C THR A 312 18.57 -6.56 -11.05
N VAL A 313 18.47 -6.41 -12.37
CA VAL A 313 19.51 -5.82 -13.20
C VAL A 313 19.65 -4.32 -12.89
N SER A 314 20.87 -3.90 -12.54
CA SER A 314 21.17 -2.51 -12.18
C SER A 314 20.73 -1.53 -13.28
N GLY A 315 19.94 -0.52 -12.89
CA GLY A 315 19.41 0.50 -13.80
C GLY A 315 18.08 0.13 -14.46
N SER A 316 17.61 -1.11 -14.29
CA SER A 316 16.32 -1.61 -14.78
C SER A 316 15.66 -2.52 -13.75
N GLU A 317 15.81 -2.19 -12.47
CA GLU A 317 15.25 -2.96 -11.37
C GLU A 317 13.73 -2.98 -11.45
N ASN A 318 13.17 -4.18 -11.39
CA ASN A 318 11.75 -4.44 -11.25
C ASN A 318 11.59 -5.51 -10.17
N LEU A 319 11.29 -5.04 -8.95
CA LEU A 319 11.22 -5.86 -7.75
C LEU A 319 9.80 -6.39 -7.47
N HIS A 320 8.94 -6.42 -8.48
CA HIS A 320 7.74 -7.25 -8.47
C HIS A 320 8.13 -8.72 -8.40
N LEU A 321 7.39 -9.49 -7.60
CA LEU A 321 7.57 -10.92 -7.44
C LEU A 321 7.24 -11.64 -8.75
N GLN A 322 8.08 -12.59 -9.14
CA GLN A 322 7.75 -13.47 -10.25
C GLN A 322 6.65 -14.44 -9.85
N ALA A 323 5.81 -14.84 -10.80
CA ALA A 323 4.81 -15.88 -10.59
C ALA A 323 5.40 -17.25 -10.21
N SER A 324 6.71 -17.47 -10.42
CA SER A 324 7.42 -18.65 -9.98
C SER A 324 8.03 -18.53 -8.58
N ASP A 325 7.96 -17.38 -7.94
CA ASP A 325 8.44 -17.23 -6.57
C ASP A 325 7.59 -18.10 -5.62
N VAL A 326 8.26 -18.90 -4.81
CA VAL A 326 7.63 -19.79 -3.82
C VAL A 326 8.01 -19.41 -2.38
N SER A 327 8.83 -18.37 -2.24
CA SER A 327 9.45 -17.99 -0.98
C SER A 327 8.64 -16.90 -0.27
N ALA A 328 8.29 -15.85 -1.00
CA ALA A 328 7.56 -14.68 -0.52
C ALA A 328 6.05 -14.76 -0.82
N ARG A 329 5.67 -15.37 -1.95
CA ARG A 329 4.26 -15.48 -2.36
C ARG A 329 3.41 -16.29 -1.39
N GLY A 330 2.29 -15.70 -0.96
CA GLY A 330 1.32 -16.26 -0.02
C GLY A 330 1.89 -16.59 1.37
N ALA A 331 3.08 -16.08 1.70
CA ALA A 331 3.83 -16.47 2.89
C ALA A 331 3.80 -15.42 4.01
N GLY A 332 3.19 -14.26 3.76
CA GLY A 332 3.04 -13.18 4.72
C GLY A 332 1.83 -13.36 5.64
N THR A 333 1.75 -12.50 6.64
CA THR A 333 0.57 -12.36 7.49
C THR A 333 -0.32 -11.21 7.03
N ASN A 334 -1.63 -11.34 7.20
CA ASN A 334 -2.57 -10.25 6.93
C ASN A 334 -2.40 -9.14 7.99
N LEU A 335 -2.13 -7.91 7.55
CA LEU A 335 -1.99 -6.72 8.41
C LEU A 335 -3.14 -5.71 8.22
N GLY A 336 -4.20 -6.07 7.49
CA GLY A 336 -5.36 -5.22 7.22
C GLY A 336 -6.13 -4.75 8.45
N SER A 337 -5.89 -5.39 9.60
CA SER A 337 -6.43 -5.00 10.90
C SER A 337 -5.37 -4.99 12.00
N ASP A 338 -4.09 -4.85 11.66
CA ASP A 338 -3.04 -4.68 12.67
C ASP A 338 -3.29 -3.39 13.47
N ALA A 339 -3.21 -3.49 14.80
CA ALA A 339 -3.59 -2.40 15.69
C ALA A 339 -2.64 -1.20 15.65
N ASN A 340 -1.41 -1.38 15.17
CA ASN A 340 -0.41 -0.31 15.12
C ASN A 340 -0.29 0.29 13.73
N LEU A 341 -0.38 -0.53 12.68
CA LEU A 341 -0.31 -0.08 11.29
C LEU A 341 -1.12 -0.99 10.37
N SER A 342 -2.35 -0.57 10.07
CA SER A 342 -3.24 -1.27 9.14
C SER A 342 -3.22 -0.66 7.73
N PHE A 343 -3.18 -1.51 6.71
CA PHE A 343 -3.33 -1.13 5.29
C PHE A 343 -3.88 -2.33 4.50
N SER A 344 -4.37 -2.12 3.29
CA SER A 344 -4.98 -3.21 2.50
C SER A 344 -4.55 -3.22 1.04
N THR A 345 -3.59 -2.39 0.67
CA THR A 345 -3.06 -2.31 -0.68
C THR A 345 -1.55 -2.46 -0.68
N ASP A 346 -1.00 -2.82 -1.81
CA ASP A 346 0.43 -2.92 -2.04
C ASP A 346 1.01 -1.61 -2.64
N ILE A 347 2.22 -1.70 -3.20
CA ILE A 347 2.96 -0.58 -3.81
C ILE A 347 2.25 0.03 -5.03
N ASP A 348 1.49 -0.78 -5.77
CA ASP A 348 0.85 -0.42 -7.03
C ASP A 348 -0.64 -0.10 -6.85
N GLY A 349 -1.12 -0.23 -5.63
CA GLY A 349 -2.51 0.01 -5.26
C GLY A 349 -3.39 -1.23 -5.41
N GLU A 350 -2.79 -2.39 -5.66
CA GLU A 350 -3.48 -3.67 -5.75
C GLU A 350 -3.95 -4.10 -4.36
N THR A 351 -5.13 -4.69 -4.27
CA THR A 351 -5.70 -5.08 -2.97
C THR A 351 -5.04 -6.37 -2.47
N ARG A 352 -4.53 -6.35 -1.25
CA ARG A 352 -4.03 -7.54 -0.57
C ARG A 352 -5.17 -8.39 -0.06
N SER A 353 -5.30 -9.61 -0.57
CA SER A 353 -6.41 -10.51 -0.23
C SER A 353 -5.91 -11.92 0.06
N GLY A 354 -6.60 -12.64 0.95
CA GLY A 354 -6.15 -13.97 1.36
C GLY A 354 -4.84 -13.95 2.17
N ALA A 355 -3.95 -14.90 1.87
CA ALA A 355 -2.60 -14.91 2.43
C ALA A 355 -1.76 -13.91 1.65
N TRP A 356 -1.27 -12.89 2.33
CA TRP A 356 -0.51 -11.82 1.71
C TRP A 356 0.85 -12.31 1.25
N ASP A 357 1.40 -11.66 0.24
CA ASP A 357 2.80 -11.80 -0.10
C ASP A 357 3.66 -11.04 0.91
N ILE A 358 4.85 -11.58 1.17
CA ILE A 358 5.92 -10.85 1.88
C ILE A 358 6.46 -9.81 0.89
N GLY A 359 6.75 -8.59 1.35
CA GLY A 359 7.33 -7.52 0.52
C GLY A 359 6.33 -6.44 0.11
N ALA A 360 6.82 -5.46 -0.65
CA ALA A 360 6.07 -4.28 -1.09
C ALA A 360 5.02 -4.57 -2.15
N ASP A 361 5.28 -5.59 -2.97
CA ASP A 361 4.41 -6.10 -4.01
C ASP A 361 3.42 -7.11 -3.42
N GLU A 362 2.19 -7.09 -3.90
CA GLU A 362 1.29 -8.25 -3.83
C GLU A 362 1.25 -8.80 -5.23
N SER A 363 1.94 -9.92 -5.48
CA SER A 363 1.73 -10.59 -6.74
C SER A 363 0.27 -10.98 -6.78
N ASN A 364 -0.47 -10.33 -7.67
CA ASN A 364 -1.73 -10.88 -8.10
C ASN A 364 -1.41 -12.29 -8.58
N THR A 365 -1.71 -13.28 -7.73
CA THR A 365 -2.19 -14.55 -8.22
C THR A 365 -3.40 -14.16 -9.05
N SER A 366 -3.14 -13.87 -10.34
CA SER A 366 -4.10 -14.21 -11.36
C SER A 366 -4.30 -15.69 -11.10
N SER A 367 -5.30 -16.02 -10.27
CA SER A 367 -5.92 -17.32 -10.29
C SER A 367 -6.24 -17.46 -11.75
N LEU A 368 -5.41 -18.22 -12.46
CA LEU A 368 -5.72 -18.61 -13.81
C LEU A 368 -7.12 -19.19 -13.65
N ARG A 369 -8.09 -18.66 -14.38
CA ARG A 369 -9.44 -19.22 -14.41
C ARG A 369 -9.34 -20.71 -14.77
N SER A 370 -8.27 -21.11 -15.45
CA SER A 370 -7.89 -22.47 -15.80
C SER A 370 -7.17 -23.26 -14.70
N ASP A 371 -6.66 -22.64 -13.65
CA ASP A 371 -6.11 -23.30 -12.45
C ASP A 371 -7.20 -23.35 -11.38
N VAL A 372 -8.02 -24.41 -11.44
CA VAL A 372 -9.20 -24.53 -10.60
C VAL A 372 -8.93 -25.28 -9.30
N ASP A 373 -7.74 -25.86 -9.14
CA ASP A 373 -7.30 -26.50 -7.91
C ASP A 373 -6.25 -25.70 -7.11
N GLY A 374 -5.74 -24.60 -7.68
CA GLY A 374 -4.83 -23.66 -7.03
C GLY A 374 -3.38 -24.15 -6.97
N ASN A 375 -2.99 -25.06 -7.87
CA ASN A 375 -1.64 -25.62 -7.93
C ASN A 375 -0.67 -24.79 -8.79
N LEU A 376 -1.12 -23.64 -9.31
CA LEU A 376 -0.40 -22.72 -10.21
C LEU A 376 -0.08 -23.27 -11.60
N THR A 377 -0.78 -24.33 -12.05
CA THR A 377 -0.60 -24.93 -13.37
C THR A 377 -1.94 -25.31 -14.00
N SER A 378 -2.20 -24.86 -15.23
CA SER A 378 -3.39 -25.25 -15.97
C SER A 378 -3.17 -26.59 -16.66
N ASN A 379 -3.70 -27.66 -16.09
CA ASN A 379 -3.45 -29.01 -16.57
C ASN A 379 -4.73 -29.84 -16.75
N THR A 380 -4.59 -31.13 -17.05
CA THR A 380 -5.74 -32.01 -17.28
C THR A 380 -6.61 -32.23 -16.03
N THR A 381 -6.03 -32.08 -14.84
CA THR A 381 -6.75 -32.12 -13.56
C THR A 381 -7.74 -30.98 -13.48
N ASP A 382 -7.33 -29.78 -13.89
CA ASP A 382 -8.21 -28.62 -13.90
C ASP A 382 -9.34 -28.73 -14.92
N ALA A 383 -9.03 -29.27 -16.10
CA ALA A 383 -10.04 -29.59 -17.09
C ALA A 383 -11.07 -30.58 -16.53
N LEU A 384 -10.62 -31.61 -15.81
CA LEU A 384 -11.51 -32.62 -15.22
C LEU A 384 -12.35 -32.05 -14.08
N LEU A 385 -11.79 -31.18 -13.23
CA LEU A 385 -12.51 -30.52 -12.15
C LEU A 385 -13.53 -29.52 -12.69
N THR A 386 -13.17 -28.75 -13.72
CA THR A 386 -14.08 -27.85 -14.45
C THR A 386 -15.23 -28.64 -15.09
N LEU A 387 -14.93 -29.78 -15.72
CA LEU A 387 -15.95 -30.66 -16.29
C LEU A 387 -16.86 -31.22 -15.21
N ARG A 388 -16.30 -31.72 -14.11
CA ARG A 388 -17.04 -32.24 -12.95
C ARG A 388 -18.00 -31.19 -12.39
N ASN A 389 -17.52 -29.96 -12.21
CA ASN A 389 -18.33 -28.84 -11.75
C ASN A 389 -19.47 -28.53 -12.75
N SER A 390 -19.17 -28.50 -14.05
CA SER A 390 -20.15 -28.21 -15.11
C SER A 390 -21.33 -29.18 -15.17
N ILE A 391 -21.14 -30.42 -14.72
CA ILE A 391 -22.19 -31.45 -14.67
C ILE A 391 -22.86 -31.57 -13.28
N GLY A 392 -22.56 -30.65 -12.36
CA GLY A 392 -23.21 -30.56 -11.05
C GLY A 392 -22.83 -31.68 -10.09
N LEU A 393 -21.69 -32.34 -10.29
CA LEU A 393 -21.19 -33.33 -9.34
C LEU A 393 -20.67 -32.64 -8.06
N ASN A 394 -20.71 -33.37 -6.95
CA ASN A 394 -20.24 -32.84 -5.67
C ASN A 394 -18.72 -32.52 -5.71
N MET A 395 -18.37 -31.27 -5.40
CA MET A 395 -17.00 -30.76 -5.35
C MET A 395 -16.37 -30.77 -3.94
N SER A 396 -17.12 -31.09 -2.89
CA SER A 396 -16.69 -30.98 -1.48
C SER A 396 -15.54 -31.92 -1.08
N ALA A 397 -15.22 -32.91 -1.91
CA ALA A 397 -14.11 -33.85 -1.73
C ALA A 397 -13.05 -33.70 -2.84
N THR A 398 -12.97 -32.52 -3.47
CA THR A 398 -11.99 -32.18 -4.50
C THR A 398 -11.19 -30.96 -4.08
N ALA A 399 -10.11 -30.68 -4.80
CA ALA A 399 -9.30 -29.48 -4.61
C ALA A 399 -9.91 -28.20 -5.22
N TRP A 400 -11.16 -28.24 -5.70
CA TRP A 400 -11.82 -27.10 -6.36
C TRP A 400 -11.85 -25.82 -5.52
N GLN A 401 -11.29 -24.75 -6.07
CA GLN A 401 -11.26 -23.42 -5.48
C GLN A 401 -12.41 -22.56 -6.02
N ALA A 402 -13.47 -22.36 -5.26
CA ALA A 402 -14.62 -21.59 -5.73
C ALA A 402 -14.34 -20.08 -5.75
N SER A 403 -14.48 -19.45 -6.92
CA SER A 403 -14.50 -17.99 -7.11
C SER A 403 -15.52 -17.59 -8.17
N ALA A 404 -15.72 -16.29 -8.38
CA ALA A 404 -16.60 -15.76 -9.43
C ALA A 404 -16.12 -16.11 -10.86
N THR A 405 -14.86 -16.49 -11.02
CA THR A 405 -14.21 -16.67 -12.31
C THR A 405 -13.55 -18.05 -12.48
N THR A 406 -13.58 -18.91 -11.45
CA THR A 406 -12.95 -20.25 -11.49
C THR A 406 -13.58 -21.08 -12.59
N GLY A 407 -12.73 -21.60 -13.48
CA GLY A 407 -13.09 -22.46 -14.59
C GLY A 407 -13.81 -21.74 -15.74
N ASP A 408 -13.84 -20.40 -15.78
CA ASP A 408 -14.43 -19.58 -16.86
C ASP A 408 -13.32 -18.96 -17.72
N VAL A 409 -12.65 -19.80 -18.51
CA VAL A 409 -11.44 -19.45 -19.29
C VAL A 409 -11.75 -18.76 -20.62
N ASN A 410 -13.02 -18.67 -20.97
CA ASN A 410 -13.50 -17.90 -22.12
C ASN A 410 -14.18 -16.57 -21.76
N CYS A 411 -14.24 -16.23 -20.47
CA CYS A 411 -14.78 -14.98 -19.96
C CYS A 411 -16.24 -14.71 -20.34
N ASN A 412 -17.04 -15.77 -20.54
CA ASN A 412 -18.47 -15.62 -20.82
C ASN A 412 -19.31 -15.51 -19.54
N GLY A 413 -18.67 -15.57 -18.37
CA GLY A 413 -19.31 -15.50 -17.06
C GLY A 413 -19.90 -16.82 -16.60
N SER A 414 -19.51 -17.95 -17.20
CA SER A 414 -20.03 -19.28 -16.86
C SER A 414 -18.99 -20.38 -17.06
N SER A 415 -18.56 -21.02 -15.98
CA SER A 415 -17.70 -22.21 -16.05
C SER A 415 -18.48 -23.44 -16.52
N ASN A 416 -18.17 -23.94 -17.72
CA ASN A 416 -18.88 -25.06 -18.33
C ASN A 416 -17.95 -26.02 -19.09
N SER A 417 -18.53 -26.99 -19.81
CA SER A 417 -17.75 -27.99 -20.57
C SER A 417 -16.89 -27.37 -21.67
N THR A 418 -17.26 -26.20 -22.21
CA THR A 418 -16.45 -25.46 -23.19
C THR A 418 -15.14 -25.02 -22.56
N ASP A 419 -15.19 -24.52 -21.32
CA ASP A 419 -14.01 -24.11 -20.57
C ASP A 419 -13.12 -25.30 -20.25
N ALA A 420 -13.71 -26.41 -19.79
CA ALA A 420 -12.98 -27.65 -19.56
C ALA A 420 -12.21 -28.13 -20.81
N LEU A 421 -12.82 -28.04 -21.99
CA LEU A 421 -12.17 -28.41 -23.25
C LEU A 421 -11.07 -27.43 -23.66
N LEU A 422 -11.24 -26.14 -23.39
CA LEU A 422 -10.20 -25.15 -23.63
C LEU A 422 -9.00 -25.35 -22.70
N ILE A 423 -9.24 -25.64 -21.42
CA ILE A 423 -8.19 -25.98 -20.44
C ILE A 423 -7.45 -27.24 -20.89
N LEU A 424 -8.19 -28.28 -21.32
CA LEU A 424 -7.59 -29.50 -21.83
C LEU A 424 -6.73 -29.24 -23.08
N ARG A 425 -7.23 -28.43 -24.02
CA ARG A 425 -6.51 -28.03 -25.24
C ARG A 425 -5.20 -27.31 -24.89
N TYR A 426 -5.26 -26.37 -23.96
CA TYR A 426 -4.09 -25.65 -23.44
C TYR A 426 -3.09 -26.63 -22.79
N SER A 427 -3.59 -27.50 -21.91
CA SER A 427 -2.77 -28.47 -21.17
C SER A 427 -1.98 -29.44 -22.06
N ILE A 428 -2.48 -29.76 -23.26
CA ILE A 428 -1.79 -30.63 -24.22
C ILE A 428 -0.95 -29.86 -25.25
N GLY A 429 -0.77 -28.54 -25.06
CA GLY A 429 0.09 -27.69 -25.90
C GLY A 429 -0.47 -27.38 -27.29
N LEU A 430 -1.78 -27.56 -27.52
CA LEU A 430 -2.39 -27.14 -28.78
C LEU A 430 -2.53 -25.62 -28.82
N SER A 431 -2.35 -25.04 -30.01
CA SER A 431 -2.49 -23.59 -30.20
C SER A 431 -3.87 -23.10 -29.75
N MET A 432 -3.90 -22.06 -28.92
CA MET A 432 -5.13 -21.38 -28.49
C MET A 432 -5.56 -20.27 -29.46
N SER A 433 -4.79 -20.03 -30.53
CA SER A 433 -5.13 -19.05 -31.56
C SER A 433 -6.47 -19.39 -32.21
N GLY A 434 -7.34 -18.38 -32.33
CA GLY A 434 -8.70 -18.51 -32.87
C GLY A 434 -9.70 -19.21 -31.94
N THR A 435 -9.32 -19.50 -30.69
CA THR A 435 -10.27 -19.92 -29.64
C THR A 435 -10.79 -18.72 -28.86
N SER A 436 -11.81 -18.93 -28.03
CA SER A 436 -12.32 -17.90 -27.10
C SER A 436 -11.51 -17.78 -25.81
N TRP A 437 -10.30 -18.35 -25.74
CA TRP A 437 -9.43 -18.27 -24.56
C TRP A 437 -9.09 -16.82 -24.22
N CYS A 438 -9.40 -16.40 -22.99
CA CYS A 438 -9.25 -15.02 -22.55
C CYS A 438 -8.18 -14.82 -21.49
N GLU A 439 -7.48 -15.89 -21.07
CA GLU A 439 -6.35 -15.77 -20.15
C GLU A 439 -5.08 -15.39 -20.90
N SER A 440 -4.35 -14.42 -20.33
CA SER A 440 -3.11 -13.87 -20.89
C SER A 440 -1.92 -14.17 -19.99
#